data_AF-A0A0C1GSW5-F1
#
_entry.id   AF-A0A0C1GSW5-F1
#
_cell.length_a   1.000
_cell.length_b   1.000
_cell.length_c   1.000
_cell.angle_alpha   90.00
_cell.angle_beta   90.00
_cell.angle_gamma   90.00
#
_symmetry.space_group_name_H-M   'P 1'
#
loop_
_entity.id
_entity.type
_entity.pdbx_description
1 polymer ?
#
loop_
_entity_poly.entity_id
_entity_poly.type
_entity_poly.pdbx_seq_one_letter_code
_entity_poly.pdbx_strand_id
1 'polypeptide(L)'
;MANMYPPEVIAAAKRVSSILTSGCDRCEMDDLDLLHSNALMTIGPVEHASDTLEEGDTAYFFNEAGDRLVAEIQGSDKGNQ
;
A
#
# COMPACT_ATOMS: atom_id res chain seq x y z
N MET A 1 13.52 -7.81 3.87
CA MET A 1 12.46 -8.40 4.71
C MET A 1 11.24 -8.88 3.89
N ALA A 2 11.17 -8.67 2.58
CA ALA A 2 10.09 -9.18 1.72
C ALA A 2 9.85 -10.70 1.85
N ASN A 3 10.89 -11.52 2.04
CA ASN A 3 10.76 -12.96 2.27
C ASN A 3 10.06 -13.35 3.60
N MET A 4 9.73 -12.40 4.48
CA MET A 4 8.93 -12.69 5.68
C MET A 4 7.43 -12.70 5.41
N TYR A 5 6.98 -12.09 4.30
CA TYR A 5 5.57 -12.00 3.98
C TYR A 5 5.17 -13.07 2.96
N PRO A 6 3.94 -13.59 3.04
CA PRO A 6 3.40 -14.47 2.01
C PRO A 6 3.44 -13.80 0.62
N PRO A 7 3.63 -14.56 -0.47
CA PRO A 7 3.66 -14.02 -1.83
C PRO A 7 2.44 -13.16 -2.18
N GLU A 8 1.26 -13.50 -1.66
CA GLU A 8 0.03 -12.72 -1.84
C GLU A 8 0.10 -11.32 -1.23
N VAL A 9 0.73 -11.17 -0.06
CA VAL A 9 0.91 -9.87 0.62
C VAL A 9 1.89 -9.00 -0.18
N ILE A 10 2.97 -9.59 -0.70
CA ILE A 10 3.93 -8.89 -1.56
C ILE A 10 3.24 -8.43 -2.85
N ALA A 11 2.40 -9.29 -3.45
CA ALA A 11 1.66 -8.96 -4.66
C ALA A 11 0.64 -7.83 -4.43
N ALA A 12 -0.09 -7.87 -3.32
CA ALA A 12 -1.01 -6.80 -2.91
C ALA A 12 -0.27 -5.48 -2.69
N ALA A 13 0.85 -5.49 -1.96
CA ALA A 13 1.68 -4.30 -1.74
C ALA A 13 2.20 -3.71 -3.06
N LYS A 14 2.58 -4.56 -4.03
CA LYS A 14 3.00 -4.11 -5.36
C LYS A 14 1.86 -3.45 -6.15
N ARG A 15 0.65 -4.05 -6.13
CA ARG A 15 -0.53 -3.48 -6.80
C ARG A 15 -0.93 -2.13 -6.20
N VAL A 16 -1.14 -2.10 -4.88
CA VAL A 16 -1.58 -0.91 -4.14
C VAL A 16 -0.57 0.22 -4.29
N SER A 17 0.73 -0.04 -4.12
CA SER A 17 1.75 1.00 -4.29
C SER A 17 1.80 1.55 -5.72
N SER A 18 1.60 0.72 -6.74
CA SER A 18 1.53 1.16 -8.14
C SER A 18 0.32 2.06 -8.40
N ILE A 19 -0.84 1.72 -7.83
CA ILE A 19 -2.08 2.48 -7.94
C ILE A 19 -1.91 3.86 -7.28
N LEU A 20 -1.41 3.89 -6.04
CA LEU A 20 -1.17 5.14 -5.31
C LEU A 20 -0.14 6.03 -6.02
N THR A 21 0.92 5.45 -6.60
CA THR A 21 1.93 6.20 -7.37
C THR A 21 1.36 6.80 -8.65
N SER A 22 0.34 6.17 -9.23
CA SER A 22 -0.35 6.68 -10.43
C SER A 22 -1.32 7.83 -10.14
N GLY A 23 -1.50 8.19 -8.86
CA GLY A 23 -2.48 9.19 -8.43
C GLY A 23 -3.92 8.67 -8.41
N CYS A 24 -4.09 7.35 -8.49
CA CYS A 24 -5.40 6.72 -8.33
C CYS A 24 -5.57 6.29 -6.87
N ASP A 25 -6.75 6.53 -6.32
CA ASP A 25 -7.15 6.20 -4.95
C ASP A 25 -8.00 4.92 -4.87
N ARG A 26 -8.31 4.30 -6.01
CA ARG A 26 -9.11 3.07 -6.09
C ARG A 26 -8.22 1.84 -5.98
N CYS A 27 -8.08 1.35 -4.77
CA CYS A 27 -7.51 0.03 -4.50
C CYS A 27 -8.62 -1.01 -4.34
N GLU A 28 -8.31 -2.27 -4.64
CA GLU A 28 -9.23 -3.37 -4.32
C GLU A 28 -9.31 -3.54 -2.80
N MET A 29 -10.53 -3.64 -2.25
CA MET A 29 -10.74 -3.72 -0.81
C MET A 29 -10.04 -4.95 -0.19
N ASP A 30 -10.04 -6.08 -0.91
CA ASP A 30 -9.36 -7.31 -0.48
C ASP A 30 -7.85 -7.11 -0.29
N ASP A 31 -7.21 -6.29 -1.14
CA ASP A 31 -5.79 -5.94 -1.01
C ASP A 31 -5.54 -5.04 0.20
N LEU A 32 -6.42 -4.06 0.43
CA LEU A 32 -6.34 -3.16 1.58
C LEU A 32 -6.49 -3.92 2.90
N ASP A 33 -7.47 -4.82 2.98
CA ASP A 33 -7.72 -5.66 4.15
C ASP A 33 -6.58 -6.68 4.38
N LEU A 34 -6.02 -7.25 3.31
CA LEU A 34 -4.87 -8.13 3.41
C LEU A 34 -3.64 -7.40 3.97
N LEU A 35 -3.36 -6.19 3.49
CA LEU A 35 -2.23 -5.39 3.99
C LEU A 35 -2.45 -4.89 5.41
N HIS A 36 -3.68 -4.48 5.75
CA HIS A 36 -4.04 -4.06 7.10
C HIS A 36 -3.95 -5.21 8.11
N SER A 37 -4.46 -6.41 7.77
CA SER A 37 -4.37 -7.59 8.63
C SER A 37 -2.94 -8.07 8.88
N ASN A 38 -2.00 -7.72 8.00
CA ASN A 38 -0.56 -7.93 8.16
C ASN A 38 0.16 -6.76 8.84
N ALA A 39 -0.57 -5.79 9.41
CA ALA A 39 -0.03 -4.59 10.05
C ALA A 39 0.89 -3.75 9.14
N LEU A 40 0.62 -3.74 7.83
CA LEU A 40 1.34 -2.93 6.83
C LEU A 40 0.61 -1.63 6.50
N MET A 41 -0.66 -1.52 6.89
CA MET A 41 -1.47 -0.32 6.72
C MET A 41 -2.14 0.09 8.03
N THR A 42 -2.49 1.36 8.11
CA THR A 42 -3.30 1.96 9.17
C THR A 42 -4.50 2.65 8.56
N ILE A 43 -5.61 2.65 9.28
CA ILE A 43 -6.83 3.37 8.90
C ILE A 43 -6.82 4.72 9.61
N GLY A 44 -7.04 5.81 8.87
CA GLY A 44 -7.02 7.16 9.41
C GLY A 44 -7.89 8.14 8.62
N PRO A 45 -8.08 9.36 9.14
CA PRO A 45 -8.75 10.41 8.39
C PRO A 45 -7.86 10.88 7.22
N VAL A 46 -8.50 11.17 6.10
CA VAL A 46 -7.87 11.84 4.95
C VAL A 46 -7.58 13.28 5.33
N GLU A 47 -6.31 13.66 5.35
CA GLU A 47 -5.85 15.03 5.63
C GLU A 47 -5.91 15.94 4.40
N HIS A 48 -5.92 15.35 3.19
CA HIS A 48 -5.98 16.07 1.93
C HIS A 48 -6.95 15.37 0.99
N ALA A 49 -8.01 16.08 0.60
CA ALA A 49 -9.01 15.54 -0.31
C ALA A 49 -8.38 15.05 -1.63
N SER A 50 -8.87 13.92 -2.13
CA SER A 50 -8.55 13.37 -3.45
C SER A 50 -9.75 13.53 -4.39
N ASP A 51 -9.63 13.01 -5.61
CA ASP A 51 -10.73 13.01 -6.58
C ASP A 51 -11.97 12.22 -6.10
N THR A 52 -11.81 11.28 -5.16
CA THR A 52 -12.93 10.45 -4.65
C THR A 52 -13.11 10.44 -3.13
N LEU A 53 -12.18 11.00 -2.36
CA LEU A 53 -12.24 11.07 -0.90
C LEU A 53 -12.19 12.51 -0.41
N GLU A 54 -13.08 12.86 0.51
CA GLU A 54 -13.13 14.18 1.14
C GLU A 54 -12.24 14.24 2.39
N GLU A 55 -11.86 15.46 2.79
CA GLU A 55 -11.15 15.66 4.06
C GLU A 55 -12.01 15.16 5.22
N GLY A 56 -11.45 14.32 6.08
CA GLY A 56 -12.16 13.68 7.17
C GLY A 56 -12.80 12.32 6.82
N ASP A 57 -12.81 11.92 5.55
CA ASP A 57 -13.15 10.54 5.18
C ASP A 57 -12.12 9.56 5.72
N THR A 58 -12.52 8.32 5.94
CA THR A 58 -11.65 7.27 6.45
C THR A 58 -11.00 6.50 5.31
N ALA A 59 -9.67 6.43 5.28
CA ALA A 59 -8.91 5.74 4.25
C ALA A 59 -7.77 4.88 4.84
N TYR A 60 -7.21 4.01 4.00
CA TYR A 60 -6.06 3.17 4.32
C TYR A 60 -4.77 3.85 3.88
N PHE A 61 -3.79 3.89 4.78
CA PHE A 61 -2.46 4.45 4.54
C PHE A 61 -1.39 3.41 4.82
N PHE A 62 -0.34 3.36 4.00
CA PHE A 62 0.85 2.60 4.38
C PHE A 62 1.45 3.17 5.66
N ASN A 63 1.82 2.29 6.56
CA ASN A 63 2.62 2.66 7.73
C ASN A 63 4.11 2.40 7.44
N GLU A 64 4.97 2.66 8.42
CA GLU A 64 6.42 2.49 8.28
C GLU A 64 6.82 1.06 7.82
N ALA A 65 6.08 0.03 8.23
CA ALA A 65 6.34 -1.34 7.78
C ALA A 65 5.90 -1.57 6.33
N GLY A 66 4.73 -1.05 5.95
CA GLY A 66 4.23 -1.04 4.57
C GLY A 66 5.18 -0.31 3.61
N ASP A 67 5.60 0.89 3.98
CA ASP A 67 6.53 1.70 3.17
C ASP A 67 7.88 1.00 2.99
N ARG A 68 8.41 0.37 4.05
CA ARG A 68 9.63 -0.44 3.93
C ARG A 68 9.44 -1.61 2.98
N LEU A 69 8.32 -2.32 3.04
CA LEU A 69 8.03 -3.42 2.13
C LEU A 69 7.96 -2.93 0.68
N VAL A 70 7.25 -1.83 0.43
CA VAL A 70 7.14 -1.22 -0.91
C VAL A 70 8.51 -0.79 -1.43
N ALA A 71 9.32 -0.13 -0.60
CA ALA A 71 10.68 0.29 -0.97
C ALA A 71 11.57 -0.91 -1.29
N GLU A 72 11.46 -2.02 -0.56
CA GLU A 72 12.18 -3.26 -0.86
C GLU A 72 11.72 -3.89 -2.18
N ILE A 73 10.42 -3.94 -2.46
CA ILE A 73 9.88 -4.44 -3.73
C ILE A 73 10.41 -3.62 -4.91
N GLN A 74 10.35 -2.29 -4.81
CA GLN A 74 10.81 -1.37 -5.85
C GLN A 74 12.34 -1.34 -6.00
N GLY A 75 13.07 -1.48 -4.89
CA GLY A 75 14.52 -1.60 -4.87
C GLY A 75 15.03 -2.93 -5.45
N SER A 76 14.28 -4.02 -5.23
CA SER A 76 14.58 -5.34 -5.81
C SER A 76 14.37 -5.36 -7.33
N ASP A 77 13.44 -4.58 -7.86
CA ASP A 77 13.23 -4.42 -9.32
C ASP A 77 14.40 -3.69 -10.02
N LYS A 78 15.25 -2.95 -9.29
CA LYS A 78 16.43 -2.25 -9.85
C LYS A 78 17.71 -3.10 -9.93
N GLY A 79 17.67 -4.36 -9.49
CA GLY A 79 18.84 -5.25 -9.44
C GLY A 79 18.97 -6.26 -10.59
N ASN A 80 18.08 -6.24 -11.58
CA ASN A 80 18.07 -7.22 -12.67
C ASN A 80 18.00 -6.60 -14.07
N GLN A 81 18.85 -5.59 -14.32
CA GLN A 81 19.17 -5.08 -15.65
C GLN A 81 20.67 -5.16 -15.90
#